data_AF-A0A9D1MHW8-F1
#
_entry.id   AF-A0A9D1MHW8-F1
#
_cell.length_a   1.000
_cell.length_b   1.000
_cell.length_c   1.000
_cell.angle_alpha   90.00
_cell.angle_beta   90.00
_cell.angle_gamma   90.00
#
_symmetry.space_group_name_H-M   'P 1'
#
loop_
_entity.id
_entity.type
_entity.pdbx_description
1 polymer ?
#
loop_
_entity_poly.entity_id
_entity_poly.type
_entity_poly.pdbx_seq_one_letter_code
_entity_poly.pdbx_strand_id
1 'polypeptide(L)'
;MPENNLNTEVNEEKKQLTAEVAATAADTASDTVADTVADTAALPHDKAATDKRAAVKEAVFKYVAMALLIGSFIYFTVYGFLSNPFLESGTASEIGLKYPTAFKFWGFTTSLALTVNLVYTYTHKGFKYRQVKIAGYVLMGLGVACLMTCVHIPSTRVPGIQMYAHWATALLFALFFAAAIIIHLAFPDKPNKKYKIALMCFGGLLLAIVIALLAAGKNGFIESLPMWMAYVIVFLDNFTPALEDK
;
A
#
# COMPACT_ATOMS: atom_id res chain seq x y z
N MET A 1 63.41 1.04 59.96
CA MET A 1 62.09 0.59 59.47
C MET A 1 61.04 1.62 59.88
N PRO A 2 60.61 2.50 58.95
CA PRO A 2 59.26 3.06 58.99
C PRO A 2 58.69 3.17 57.55
N GLU A 3 58.10 2.09 57.02
CA GLU A 3 57.42 2.11 55.70
C GLU A 3 55.88 2.01 55.82
N ASN A 4 55.33 2.04 57.05
CA ASN A 4 53.93 1.68 57.28
C ASN A 4 52.99 2.86 57.61
N ASN A 5 53.44 4.12 57.47
CA ASN A 5 52.59 5.30 57.71
C ASN A 5 52.14 6.02 56.43
N LEU A 6 52.94 6.02 55.36
CA LEU A 6 52.56 6.71 54.11
C LEU A 6 51.40 6.02 53.37
N ASN A 7 51.33 4.68 53.39
CA ASN A 7 50.26 3.95 52.70
C ASN A 7 48.89 4.08 53.39
N THR A 8 48.87 4.45 54.67
CA THR A 8 47.65 4.63 55.45
C THR A 8 47.08 6.03 55.22
N GLU A 9 47.93 7.07 55.24
CA GLU A 9 47.52 8.45 54.93
C GLU A 9 47.02 8.60 53.49
N VAL A 10 47.71 8.00 52.51
CA VAL A 10 47.29 8.05 51.09
C VAL A 10 45.94 7.33 50.87
N ASN A 11 45.65 6.28 51.64
CA ASN A 11 44.36 5.58 51.54
C ASN A 11 43.21 6.36 52.22
N GLU A 12 43.48 7.08 53.31
CA GLU A 12 42.48 7.95 53.94
C GLU A 12 42.17 9.19 53.10
N GLU A 13 43.19 9.81 52.51
CA GLU A 13 43.03 10.97 51.62
C GLU A 13 42.24 10.59 50.35
N LYS A 14 42.52 9.40 49.77
CA LYS A 14 41.77 8.88 48.62
C LYS A 14 40.32 8.56 48.99
N LYS A 15 40.06 8.08 50.21
CA LYS A 15 38.70 7.80 50.71
C LYS A 15 37.91 9.09 50.97
N GLN A 16 38.57 10.14 51.47
CA GLN A 16 37.98 11.47 51.63
C GLN A 16 37.67 12.11 50.26
N LEU A 17 38.60 12.06 49.30
CA LEU A 17 38.38 12.55 47.94
C LEU A 17 37.21 11.83 47.25
N THR A 18 37.09 10.51 47.45
CA THR A 18 35.99 9.72 46.86
C THR A 18 34.65 10.06 47.50
N ALA A 19 34.62 10.35 48.81
CA ALA A 19 33.41 10.77 49.50
C ALA A 19 32.99 12.21 49.12
N GLU A 20 33.95 13.11 48.93
CA GLU A 20 33.69 14.48 48.49
C GLU A 20 33.18 14.51 47.04
N VAL A 21 33.82 13.75 46.14
CA VAL A 21 33.35 13.61 44.74
C VAL A 21 31.96 12.96 44.66
N ALA A 22 31.65 12.00 45.54
CA ALA A 22 30.32 11.40 45.63
C ALA A 22 29.26 12.38 46.18
N ALA A 23 29.62 13.22 47.15
CA ALA A 23 28.75 14.26 47.69
C ALA A 23 28.50 15.36 46.65
N THR A 24 29.53 15.83 45.94
CA THR A 24 29.38 16.80 44.85
C THR A 24 28.56 16.22 43.69
N ALA A 25 28.75 14.94 43.33
CA ALA A 25 27.94 14.28 42.31
C ALA A 25 26.46 14.12 42.72
N ALA A 26 26.18 13.91 44.01
CA ALA A 26 24.81 13.83 44.53
C ALA A 26 24.12 15.21 44.57
N ASP A 27 24.86 16.27 44.90
CA ASP A 27 24.36 17.65 44.92
C ASP A 27 24.12 18.17 43.49
N THR A 28 25.04 17.88 42.57
CA THR A 28 24.87 18.19 41.14
C THR A 28 23.72 17.39 40.53
N ALA A 29 23.52 16.12 40.93
CA ALA A 29 22.40 15.31 40.46
C ALA A 29 21.04 15.80 41.00
N SER A 30 20.99 16.36 42.22
CA SER A 30 19.78 16.94 42.81
C SER A 30 19.33 18.20 42.06
N ASP A 31 20.26 19.11 41.76
CA ASP A 31 19.94 20.37 41.07
C ASP A 31 19.69 20.17 39.57
N THR A 32 20.40 19.25 38.92
CA THR A 32 20.16 18.97 37.49
C THR A 32 18.83 18.22 37.29
N VAL A 33 18.41 17.38 38.23
CA VAL A 33 17.11 16.66 38.16
C VAL A 33 15.95 17.59 38.53
N ALA A 34 16.13 18.56 39.43
CA ALA A 34 15.08 19.54 39.71
C ALA A 34 14.81 20.46 38.50
N ASP A 35 15.85 20.91 37.79
CA ASP A 35 15.69 21.72 36.57
C ASP A 35 15.21 20.90 35.36
N THR A 36 15.62 19.63 35.21
CA THR A 36 15.08 18.77 34.14
C THR A 36 13.68 18.23 34.43
N VAL A 37 13.25 18.10 35.69
CA VAL A 37 11.89 17.68 36.05
C VAL A 37 10.92 18.86 36.06
N ALA A 38 11.38 20.09 36.31
CA ALA A 38 10.57 21.30 36.13
C ALA A 38 10.33 21.65 34.64
N ASP A 39 11.29 21.36 33.76
CA ASP A 39 11.14 21.63 32.31
C ASP A 39 10.52 20.45 31.51
N THR A 40 10.41 19.26 32.10
CA THR A 40 9.66 18.13 31.51
C THR A 40 8.22 18.00 32.02
N ALA A 41 7.79 18.85 32.94
CA ALA A 41 6.43 18.81 33.51
C ALA A 41 5.41 19.73 32.83
N ALA A 42 5.78 20.56 31.85
CA ALA A 42 4.81 21.41 31.14
C ALA A 42 5.28 21.90 29.76
N LEU A 43 5.47 20.99 28.81
CA LEU A 43 5.17 21.35 27.42
C LEU A 43 3.94 20.55 27.01
N PRO A 44 2.78 21.19 26.76
CA PRO A 44 1.72 20.51 26.04
C PRO A 44 2.38 20.13 24.71
N HIS A 45 2.67 18.83 24.51
CA HIS A 45 2.95 18.30 23.19
C HIS A 45 1.89 18.91 22.30
N ASP A 46 2.30 19.85 21.44
CA ASP A 46 1.39 20.74 20.75
C ASP A 46 0.50 19.86 19.88
N LYS A 47 -0.66 19.52 20.45
CA LYS A 47 -1.62 18.58 19.88
C LYS A 47 -2.10 19.16 18.56
N ALA A 48 -2.22 20.48 18.48
CA ALA A 48 -2.52 21.19 17.25
C ALA A 48 -1.40 21.03 16.20
N ALA A 49 -0.12 21.14 16.57
CA ALA A 49 0.98 20.84 15.64
C ALA A 49 1.03 19.37 15.22
N THR A 50 0.70 18.45 16.12
CA THR A 50 0.68 17.00 15.85
C THR A 50 -0.47 16.63 14.91
N ASP A 51 -1.67 17.13 15.19
CA ASP A 51 -2.87 16.96 14.37
C ASP A 51 -2.68 17.61 13.00
N LYS A 52 -2.08 18.80 12.94
CA LYS A 52 -1.71 19.47 11.68
C LYS A 52 -0.74 18.63 10.86
N ARG A 53 0.30 18.06 11.47
CA ARG A 53 1.26 17.18 10.77
C ARG A 53 0.58 15.91 10.26
N ALA A 54 -0.32 15.32 11.03
CA ALA A 54 -1.09 14.15 10.60
C ALA A 54 -1.99 14.48 9.40
N ALA A 55 -2.71 15.61 9.46
CA ALA A 55 -3.55 16.08 8.35
C ALA A 55 -2.74 16.36 7.07
N VAL A 56 -1.54 16.95 7.18
CA VAL A 56 -0.65 17.15 6.02
C VAL A 56 -0.21 15.80 5.45
N LYS A 57 0.19 14.84 6.28
CA LYS A 57 0.60 13.51 5.81
C LYS A 57 -0.54 12.78 5.09
N GLU A 58 -1.74 12.84 5.63
CA GLU A 58 -2.93 12.26 5.02
C GLU A 58 -3.25 12.91 3.67
N ALA A 59 -3.24 14.25 3.63
CA ALA A 59 -3.46 14.98 2.38
C ALA A 59 -2.42 14.61 1.32
N VAL A 60 -1.13 14.59 1.67
CA VAL A 60 -0.04 14.17 0.77
C VAL A 60 -0.27 12.74 0.29
N PHE A 61 -0.59 11.82 1.19
CA PHE A 61 -0.82 10.42 0.82
C PHE A 61 -2.00 10.29 -0.16
N LYS A 62 -3.09 11.01 0.10
CA LYS A 62 -4.26 11.08 -0.80
C LYS A 62 -3.87 11.59 -2.19
N TYR A 63 -3.13 12.70 -2.28
CA TYR A 63 -2.73 13.26 -3.59
C TYR A 63 -1.77 12.35 -4.35
N VAL A 64 -0.82 11.70 -3.65
CA VAL A 64 0.08 10.71 -4.27
C VAL A 64 -0.70 9.51 -4.78
N ALA A 65 -1.63 8.97 -3.97
CA ALA A 65 -2.48 7.85 -4.39
C ALA A 65 -3.31 8.21 -5.62
N MET A 66 -3.90 9.40 -5.65
CA MET A 66 -4.70 9.89 -6.77
C MET A 66 -3.86 10.06 -8.04
N ALA A 67 -2.69 10.69 -7.94
CA ALA A 67 -1.79 10.91 -9.07
C ALA A 67 -1.31 9.58 -9.68
N LEU A 68 -0.97 8.60 -8.84
CA LEU A 68 -0.59 7.26 -9.30
C LEU A 68 -1.75 6.54 -9.99
N LEU A 69 -2.97 6.65 -9.45
CA LEU A 69 -4.16 6.02 -10.04
C LEU A 69 -4.48 6.59 -11.42
N ILE A 70 -4.54 7.92 -11.53
CA ILE A 70 -4.82 8.62 -12.79
C ILE A 70 -3.70 8.37 -13.80
N GLY A 71 -2.44 8.51 -13.38
CA GLY A 71 -1.29 8.28 -14.24
C GLY A 71 -1.25 6.86 -14.79
N SER A 72 -1.48 5.86 -13.93
CA SER A 72 -1.53 4.45 -14.36
C SER A 72 -2.74 4.16 -15.26
N PHE A 73 -3.90 4.76 -14.99
CA PHE A 73 -5.08 4.63 -15.84
C PHE A 73 -4.85 5.21 -17.25
N ILE A 74 -4.28 6.41 -17.34
CA ILE A 74 -3.94 7.05 -18.62
C ILE A 74 -2.92 6.20 -19.36
N TYR A 75 -1.83 5.80 -18.68
CA TYR A 75 -0.79 4.99 -19.28
C TYR A 75 -1.33 3.65 -19.80
N PHE A 76 -2.12 2.94 -18.99
CA PHE A 76 -2.74 1.68 -19.39
C PHE A 76 -3.66 1.84 -20.59
N THR A 77 -4.46 2.91 -20.60
CA THR A 77 -5.36 3.20 -21.73
C THR A 77 -4.56 3.49 -23.00
N VAL A 78 -3.54 4.35 -22.96
CA VAL A 78 -2.69 4.63 -24.12
C VAL A 78 -1.97 3.35 -24.58
N TYR A 79 -1.42 2.57 -23.65
CA TYR A 79 -0.77 1.30 -23.93
C TYR A 79 -1.69 0.30 -24.64
N GLY A 80 -2.94 0.14 -24.18
CA GLY A 80 -3.93 -0.75 -24.78
C GLY A 80 -4.35 -0.38 -26.20
N PHE A 81 -4.13 0.87 -26.61
CA PHE A 81 -4.41 1.37 -27.97
C PHE A 81 -3.17 1.41 -28.88
N LEU A 82 -2.01 0.91 -28.44
CA LEU A 82 -0.84 0.70 -29.32
C LEU A 82 -1.08 -0.37 -30.39
N SER A 83 -2.15 -1.14 -30.24
CA SER A 83 -2.69 -2.11 -31.19
C SER A 83 -4.20 -1.96 -31.22
N ASN A 84 -4.88 -2.55 -32.22
CA ASN A 84 -6.33 -2.47 -32.30
C ASN A 84 -6.95 -3.25 -31.11
N PRO A 85 -7.67 -2.59 -30.19
CA PRO A 85 -8.19 -3.22 -28.97
C PRO A 85 -9.28 -4.26 -29.25
N PHE A 86 -9.91 -4.22 -30.42
CA PHE A 86 -10.95 -5.19 -30.80
C PHE A 86 -10.40 -6.49 -31.37
N LEU A 87 -9.07 -6.61 -31.50
CA LEU A 87 -8.39 -7.82 -31.96
C LEU A 87 -7.67 -8.53 -30.81
N GLU A 88 -7.35 -9.80 -31.02
CA GLU A 88 -6.49 -10.58 -30.13
C GLU A 88 -5.11 -9.93 -29.95
N SER A 89 -4.54 -9.35 -31.01
CA SER A 89 -3.28 -8.60 -30.93
C SER A 89 -3.36 -7.34 -30.08
N GLY A 90 -4.56 -6.94 -29.65
CA GLY A 90 -4.81 -5.80 -28.76
C GLY A 90 -4.68 -6.13 -27.27
N THR A 91 -4.50 -7.40 -26.89
CA THR A 91 -4.33 -7.74 -25.47
C THR A 91 -3.02 -7.18 -24.93
N ALA A 92 -3.02 -6.84 -23.63
CA ALA A 92 -1.88 -6.20 -23.00
C ALA A 92 -0.60 -7.05 -23.16
N SER A 93 -0.73 -8.37 -23.10
CA SER A 93 0.36 -9.33 -23.25
C SER A 93 0.85 -9.48 -24.69
N GLU A 94 -0.03 -9.43 -25.70
CA GLU A 94 0.37 -9.47 -27.11
C GLU A 94 1.06 -8.17 -27.54
N ILE A 95 0.59 -7.01 -27.08
CA ILE A 95 1.30 -5.73 -27.24
C ILE A 95 2.70 -5.83 -26.61
N GLY A 96 2.81 -6.54 -25.48
CA GLY A 96 4.06 -6.75 -24.76
C GLY A 96 5.09 -7.59 -25.51
N LEU A 97 4.69 -8.38 -26.51
CA LEU A 97 5.64 -9.07 -27.39
C LEU A 97 6.41 -8.10 -28.27
N LYS A 98 5.75 -7.02 -28.71
CA LYS A 98 6.37 -5.96 -29.52
C LYS A 98 7.05 -4.89 -28.66
N TYR A 99 6.49 -4.58 -27.49
CA TYR A 99 6.98 -3.55 -26.59
C TYR A 99 7.21 -4.09 -25.16
N PRO A 100 8.21 -4.95 -24.94
CA PRO A 100 8.40 -5.65 -23.67
C PRO A 100 8.69 -4.70 -22.50
N THR A 101 9.45 -3.63 -22.74
CA THR A 101 9.74 -2.62 -21.70
C THR A 101 8.47 -1.87 -21.29
N ALA A 102 7.60 -1.54 -22.25
CA ALA A 102 6.32 -0.86 -21.99
C ALA A 102 5.36 -1.78 -21.21
N PHE A 103 5.37 -3.09 -21.48
CA PHE A 103 4.59 -4.07 -20.74
C PHE A 103 5.06 -4.24 -19.28
N LYS A 104 6.37 -4.26 -19.05
CA LYS A 104 6.93 -4.28 -17.69
C LYS A 104 6.59 -3.00 -16.92
N PHE A 105 6.71 -1.85 -17.58
CA PHE A 105 6.33 -0.57 -16.98
C PHE A 105 4.83 -0.54 -16.64
N TRP A 106 3.97 -1.06 -17.52
CA TRP A 106 2.54 -1.25 -17.23
C TRP A 106 2.29 -2.09 -15.98
N GLY A 107 2.95 -3.25 -15.86
CA GLY A 107 2.79 -4.12 -14.69
C GLY A 107 3.23 -3.45 -13.40
N PHE A 108 4.33 -2.70 -13.45
CA PHE A 108 4.85 -1.95 -12.32
C PHE A 108 3.92 -0.81 -11.89
N THR A 109 3.51 0.06 -12.83
CA THR A 109 2.64 1.20 -12.50
C THR A 109 1.27 0.74 -12.03
N THR A 110 0.72 -0.32 -12.63
CA THR A 110 -0.57 -0.91 -12.24
C THR A 110 -0.50 -1.48 -10.83
N SER A 111 0.54 -2.25 -10.52
CA SER A 111 0.77 -2.79 -9.18
C SER A 111 0.87 -1.66 -8.16
N LEU A 112 1.70 -0.66 -8.43
CA LEU A 112 1.92 0.46 -7.52
C LEU A 112 0.63 1.26 -7.30
N ALA A 113 -0.09 1.60 -8.37
CA ALA A 113 -1.31 2.39 -8.30
C ALA A 113 -2.41 1.67 -7.52
N LEU A 114 -2.71 0.40 -7.86
CA LEU A 114 -3.75 -0.36 -7.18
C LEU A 114 -3.38 -0.64 -5.73
N THR A 115 -2.12 -1.00 -5.45
CA THR A 115 -1.67 -1.25 -4.08
C THR A 115 -1.76 -0.01 -3.21
N VAL A 116 -1.20 1.12 -3.65
CA VAL A 116 -1.24 2.36 -2.88
C VAL A 116 -2.67 2.79 -2.60
N ASN A 117 -3.56 2.67 -3.59
CA ASN A 117 -4.95 3.08 -3.42
C ASN A 117 -5.75 2.12 -2.54
N LEU A 118 -5.54 0.80 -2.65
CA LEU A 118 -6.19 -0.15 -1.76
C LEU A 118 -5.67 -0.04 -0.32
N VAL A 119 -4.39 0.26 -0.11
CA VAL A 119 -3.85 0.61 1.20
C VAL A 119 -4.51 1.87 1.76
N TYR A 120 -4.68 2.90 0.92
CA TYR A 120 -5.40 4.11 1.31
C TYR A 120 -6.84 3.79 1.74
N THR A 121 -7.58 3.05 0.92
CA THR A 121 -8.95 2.57 1.21
C THR A 121 -8.99 1.82 2.55
N TYR A 122 -8.14 0.80 2.72
CA TYR A 122 -8.09 -0.05 3.90
C TYR A 122 -7.66 0.68 5.17
N THR A 123 -6.93 1.78 5.05
CA THR A 123 -6.46 2.56 6.19
C THR A 123 -7.46 3.63 6.63
N HIS A 124 -8.18 4.26 5.69
CA HIS A 124 -8.97 5.47 5.99
C HIS A 124 -10.50 5.26 5.95
N LYS A 125 -11.01 4.23 5.27
CA LYS A 125 -12.47 4.04 5.08
C LYS A 125 -13.16 3.20 6.15
N GLY A 126 -12.40 2.69 7.13
CA GLY A 126 -12.91 1.79 8.17
C GLY A 126 -13.33 0.41 7.63
N PHE A 127 -13.20 -0.63 8.44
CA PHE A 127 -13.61 -1.99 8.10
C PHE A 127 -14.40 -2.61 9.24
N LYS A 128 -15.51 -3.25 8.92
CA LYS A 128 -16.35 -3.94 9.91
C LYS A 128 -15.57 -5.00 10.69
N TYR A 129 -14.65 -5.70 10.03
CA TYR A 129 -13.87 -6.80 10.61
C TYR A 129 -12.38 -6.69 10.28
N ARG A 130 -11.52 -6.84 11.30
CA ARG A 130 -10.05 -6.81 11.13
C ARG A 130 -9.54 -7.91 10.21
N GLN A 131 -10.11 -9.11 10.31
CA GLN A 131 -9.71 -10.28 9.50
C GLN A 131 -9.97 -10.03 8.01
N VAL A 132 -11.06 -9.34 7.69
CA VAL A 132 -11.44 -8.99 6.32
C VAL A 132 -10.46 -7.98 5.73
N LYS A 133 -10.03 -6.98 6.51
CA LYS A 133 -8.96 -6.05 6.13
C LYS A 133 -7.64 -6.78 5.87
N ILE A 134 -7.26 -7.74 6.72
CA ILE A 134 -6.05 -8.55 6.53
C ILE A 134 -6.15 -9.39 5.25
N ALA A 135 -7.29 -10.05 5.01
CA ALA A 135 -7.52 -10.81 3.79
C ALA A 135 -7.37 -9.93 2.54
N GLY A 136 -7.90 -8.70 2.57
CA GLY A 136 -7.71 -7.71 1.51
C GLY A 136 -6.24 -7.41 1.22
N TYR A 137 -5.42 -7.17 2.26
CA TYR A 137 -3.97 -6.97 2.09
C TYR A 137 -3.26 -8.19 1.52
N VAL A 138 -3.61 -9.40 1.98
CA VAL A 138 -3.02 -10.65 1.46
C VAL A 138 -3.34 -10.82 -0.01
N LEU A 139 -4.60 -10.65 -0.41
CA LEU A 139 -5.04 -10.74 -1.80
C LEU A 139 -4.32 -9.71 -2.68
N MET A 140 -4.22 -8.47 -2.21
CA MET A 140 -3.46 -7.43 -2.92
C MET A 140 -1.99 -7.83 -3.12
N GLY A 141 -1.32 -8.37 -2.09
CA GLY A 141 0.06 -8.84 -2.19
C GLY A 141 0.22 -10.00 -3.18
N LEU A 142 -0.69 -10.98 -3.15
CA LEU A 142 -0.74 -12.08 -4.12
C LEU A 142 -0.99 -11.55 -5.55
N GLY A 143 -1.88 -10.57 -5.70
CA GLY A 143 -2.15 -9.91 -6.97
C GLY A 143 -0.90 -9.25 -7.56
N VAL A 144 -0.13 -8.53 -6.74
CA VAL A 144 1.17 -7.96 -7.17
C VAL A 144 2.15 -9.07 -7.57
N ALA A 145 2.28 -10.13 -6.77
CA ALA A 145 3.18 -11.23 -7.09
C ALA A 145 2.81 -11.90 -8.43
N CYS A 146 1.53 -12.15 -8.67
CA CYS A 146 1.03 -12.72 -9.93
C CYS A 146 1.25 -11.77 -11.11
N LEU A 147 0.98 -10.47 -10.97
CA LEU A 147 1.18 -9.49 -12.04
C LEU A 147 2.68 -9.35 -12.38
N MET A 148 3.54 -9.27 -11.36
CA MET A 148 4.98 -9.20 -11.56
C MET A 148 5.52 -10.47 -12.23
N THR A 149 4.99 -11.65 -11.87
CA THR A 149 5.35 -12.90 -12.56
C THR A 149 4.89 -12.86 -14.02
N CYS A 150 3.65 -12.44 -14.27
CA CYS A 150 3.06 -12.34 -15.61
C CYS A 150 3.88 -11.42 -16.55
N VAL A 151 4.37 -10.28 -16.07
CA VAL A 151 5.18 -9.37 -16.92
C VAL A 151 6.63 -9.81 -17.13
N HIS A 152 7.14 -10.74 -16.30
CA HIS A 152 8.49 -11.30 -16.44
C HIS A 152 8.51 -12.60 -17.24
N ILE A 153 7.41 -13.34 -17.28
CA ILE A 153 7.22 -14.50 -18.14
C ILE A 153 6.51 -14.01 -19.41
N PRO A 154 7.21 -13.74 -20.53
CA PRO A 154 6.56 -13.18 -21.70
C PRO A 154 5.52 -14.15 -22.26
N SER A 155 4.44 -13.60 -22.84
CA SER A 155 3.47 -14.39 -23.60
C SER A 155 4.16 -15.15 -24.73
N THR A 156 3.55 -16.23 -25.20
CA THR A 156 3.99 -16.96 -26.38
C THR A 156 2.79 -17.59 -27.05
N ARG A 157 2.87 -17.74 -28.38
CA ARG A 157 1.85 -18.42 -29.19
C ARG A 157 2.11 -19.93 -29.32
N VAL A 158 3.21 -20.40 -28.76
CA VAL A 158 3.58 -21.82 -28.77
C VAL A 158 3.11 -22.47 -27.47
N PRO A 159 2.25 -23.50 -27.52
CA PRO A 159 1.82 -24.21 -26.32
C PRO A 159 3.01 -24.77 -25.53
N GLY A 160 3.01 -24.52 -24.23
CA GLY A 160 4.08 -24.94 -23.34
C GLY A 160 3.95 -24.30 -21.96
N ILE A 161 4.82 -24.72 -21.04
CA ILE A 161 4.75 -24.29 -19.64
C ILE A 161 4.82 -22.77 -19.48
N GLN A 162 5.57 -22.08 -20.35
CA GLN A 162 5.66 -20.62 -20.37
C GLN A 162 4.29 -19.97 -20.67
N MET A 163 3.58 -20.46 -21.70
CA MET A 163 2.27 -19.95 -22.08
C MET A 163 1.26 -20.11 -20.94
N TYR A 164 1.21 -21.32 -20.37
CA TYR A 164 0.29 -21.62 -19.27
C TYR A 164 0.63 -20.85 -17.99
N ALA A 165 1.92 -20.67 -17.68
CA ALA A 165 2.35 -19.87 -16.54
C ALA A 165 1.99 -18.39 -16.72
N HIS A 166 2.18 -17.83 -17.92
CA HIS A 166 1.76 -16.47 -18.23
C HIS A 166 0.24 -16.30 -18.06
N TRP A 167 -0.56 -17.19 -18.67
CA TRP A 167 -2.02 -17.12 -18.56
C TRP A 167 -2.53 -17.33 -17.13
N ALA A 168 -1.97 -18.30 -16.40
CA ALA A 168 -2.37 -18.55 -15.02
C ALA A 168 -2.08 -17.35 -14.13
N THR A 169 -0.89 -16.75 -14.24
CA THR A 169 -0.52 -15.57 -13.45
C THR A 169 -1.28 -14.32 -13.89
N ALA A 170 -1.61 -14.18 -15.18
CA ALA A 170 -2.51 -13.16 -15.70
C ALA A 170 -3.91 -13.26 -15.05
N LEU A 171 -4.50 -14.46 -15.07
CA LEU A 171 -5.83 -14.68 -14.49
C LEU A 171 -5.84 -14.49 -12.97
N LEU A 172 -4.81 -14.99 -12.29
CA LEU A 172 -4.69 -14.89 -10.83
C LEU A 172 -4.49 -13.44 -10.36
N PHE A 173 -3.72 -12.60 -11.07
CA PHE A 173 -3.62 -11.20 -10.67
C PHE A 173 -4.98 -10.51 -10.75
N ALA A 174 -5.72 -10.75 -11.85
CA ALA A 174 -7.03 -10.14 -12.05
C ALA A 174 -8.00 -10.58 -10.96
N LEU A 175 -8.01 -11.88 -10.65
CA LEU A 175 -8.83 -12.45 -9.58
C LEU A 175 -8.49 -11.85 -8.22
N PHE A 176 -7.21 -11.78 -7.85
CA PHE A 176 -6.81 -11.32 -6.52
C PHE A 176 -7.05 -9.82 -6.30
N PHE A 177 -6.75 -8.97 -7.28
CA PHE A 177 -7.08 -7.54 -7.18
C PHE A 177 -8.60 -7.30 -7.19
N ALA A 178 -9.35 -8.01 -8.04
CA ALA A 178 -10.80 -7.93 -8.04
C ALA A 178 -11.39 -8.38 -6.69
N ALA A 179 -10.88 -9.47 -6.12
CA ALA A 179 -11.30 -9.96 -4.82
C ALA A 179 -11.02 -8.97 -3.69
N ALA A 180 -9.86 -8.29 -3.71
CA ALA A 180 -9.54 -7.24 -2.74
C ALA A 180 -10.56 -6.07 -2.82
N ILE A 181 -10.93 -5.64 -4.03
CA ILE A 181 -11.95 -4.60 -4.24
C ILE A 181 -13.33 -5.10 -3.79
N ILE A 182 -13.72 -6.32 -4.17
CA ILE A 182 -15.00 -6.93 -3.78
C ILE A 182 -15.14 -7.02 -2.27
N ILE A 183 -14.08 -7.44 -1.57
CA ILE A 183 -14.07 -7.51 -0.10
C ILE A 183 -14.33 -6.13 0.51
N HIS A 184 -13.71 -5.09 -0.03
CA HIS A 184 -13.96 -3.73 0.43
C HIS A 184 -15.44 -3.33 0.25
N LEU A 185 -15.99 -3.56 -0.95
CA LEU A 185 -17.37 -3.19 -1.26
C LEU A 185 -18.41 -4.02 -0.50
N ALA A 186 -18.09 -5.28 -0.16
CA ALA A 186 -18.99 -6.19 0.54
C ALA A 186 -19.02 -5.95 2.05
N PHE A 187 -17.92 -5.47 2.63
CA PHE A 187 -17.76 -5.30 4.08
C PHE A 187 -17.33 -3.87 4.50
N PRO A 188 -18.01 -2.81 4.03
CA PRO A 188 -17.75 -1.47 4.52
C PRO A 188 -18.08 -1.36 6.01
N ASP A 189 -17.42 -0.46 6.72
CA ASP A 189 -17.70 -0.17 8.13
C ASP A 189 -19.15 0.31 8.33
N LYS A 190 -19.58 1.24 7.46
CA LYS A 190 -20.94 1.76 7.42
C LYS A 190 -21.65 1.23 6.16
N PRO A 191 -22.53 0.20 6.29
CA PRO A 191 -23.21 -0.36 5.14
C PRO A 191 -24.18 0.65 4.55
N ASN A 192 -24.05 0.90 3.25
CA ASN A 192 -24.99 1.73 2.50
C ASN A 192 -25.39 1.08 1.16
N LYS A 193 -26.41 1.63 0.51
CA LYS A 193 -26.92 1.09 -0.76
C LYS A 193 -25.93 1.28 -1.92
N LYS A 194 -25.11 2.34 -1.89
CA LYS A 194 -24.15 2.67 -2.96
C LYS A 194 -23.04 1.63 -3.06
N TYR A 195 -22.48 1.18 -1.94
CA TYR A 195 -21.51 0.07 -1.92
C TYR A 195 -22.11 -1.22 -2.47
N LYS A 196 -23.37 -1.55 -2.14
CA LYS A 196 -24.06 -2.73 -2.70
C LYS A 196 -24.26 -2.61 -4.21
N ILE A 197 -24.65 -1.44 -4.71
CA ILE A 197 -24.78 -1.19 -6.15
C ILE A 197 -23.43 -1.34 -6.83
N ALA A 198 -22.38 -0.72 -6.30
CA ALA A 198 -21.02 -0.84 -6.83
C ALA A 198 -20.55 -2.30 -6.87
N LEU A 199 -20.82 -3.07 -5.81
CA LEU A 199 -20.51 -4.50 -5.73
C LEU A 199 -21.25 -5.29 -6.83
N MET A 200 -22.55 -5.06 -7.00
CA MET A 200 -23.35 -5.74 -8.03
C MET A 200 -22.89 -5.36 -9.44
N CYS A 201 -22.61 -4.08 -9.69
CA CYS A 201 -22.11 -3.62 -10.98
C CYS A 201 -20.74 -4.21 -11.30
N PHE A 202 -19.81 -4.22 -10.34
CA PHE A 202 -18.47 -4.75 -10.55
C PHE A 202 -18.48 -6.27 -10.69
N GLY A 203 -19.16 -6.99 -9.79
CA GLY A 203 -19.31 -8.44 -9.87
C GLY A 203 -20.03 -8.89 -11.14
N GLY A 204 -21.09 -8.17 -11.53
CA GLY A 204 -21.83 -8.41 -12.77
C GLY A 204 -20.98 -8.18 -14.02
N LEU A 205 -20.17 -7.12 -14.04
CA LEU A 205 -19.20 -6.87 -15.11
C LEU A 205 -18.17 -8.01 -15.22
N LEU A 206 -17.58 -8.43 -14.10
CA LEU A 206 -16.61 -9.52 -14.10
C LEU A 206 -17.22 -10.82 -14.64
N LEU A 207 -18.45 -11.14 -14.23
CA LEU A 207 -19.19 -12.29 -14.75
C LEU A 207 -19.45 -12.15 -16.26
N ALA A 208 -19.91 -10.98 -16.71
CA ALA A 208 -20.17 -10.72 -18.12
C ALA A 208 -18.91 -10.87 -18.98
N ILE A 209 -17.75 -10.46 -18.46
CA ILE A 209 -16.45 -10.59 -19.14
C ILE A 209 -16.01 -12.05 -19.22
N VAL A 210 -16.20 -12.83 -18.15
CA VAL A 210 -15.95 -14.29 -18.20
C VAL A 210 -16.82 -14.95 -19.27
N ILE A 211 -18.12 -14.62 -19.32
CA ILE A 211 -19.03 -15.14 -20.36
C ILE A 211 -18.57 -14.71 -21.76
N ALA A 212 -18.18 -13.45 -21.93
CA ALA A 212 -17.71 -12.92 -23.21
C ALA A 212 -16.42 -13.60 -23.67
N LEU A 213 -15.47 -13.85 -22.76
CA LEU A 213 -14.23 -14.59 -23.06
C LEU A 213 -14.52 -16.03 -23.51
N LEU A 214 -15.51 -16.69 -22.90
CA LEU A 214 -15.92 -18.05 -23.28
C LEU A 214 -16.66 -18.09 -24.62
N ALA A 215 -17.45 -17.06 -24.95
CA ALA A 215 -18.28 -17.03 -26.15
C ALA A 215 -17.57 -16.45 -27.39
N ALA A 216 -16.78 -15.40 -27.22
CA ALA A 216 -16.18 -14.61 -28.31
C ALA A 216 -14.64 -14.71 -28.36
N GLY A 217 -14.02 -15.38 -27.39
CA GLY A 217 -12.56 -15.42 -27.25
C GLY A 217 -11.99 -14.14 -26.62
N LYS A 218 -10.65 -14.05 -26.59
CA LYS A 218 -9.94 -12.91 -26.01
C LYS A 218 -9.73 -11.78 -27.02
N ASN A 219 -9.89 -10.55 -26.57
CA ASN A 219 -9.43 -9.35 -27.27
C ASN A 219 -9.02 -8.29 -26.25
N GLY A 220 -8.26 -7.29 -26.70
CA GLY A 220 -7.72 -6.24 -25.85
C GLY A 220 -8.77 -5.47 -25.06
N PHE A 221 -9.92 -5.20 -25.68
CA PHE A 221 -11.00 -4.44 -25.08
C PHE A 221 -11.64 -5.20 -23.91
N ILE A 222 -12.01 -6.47 -24.13
CA ILE A 222 -12.59 -7.34 -23.10
C ILE A 222 -11.62 -7.53 -21.93
N GLU A 223 -10.32 -7.69 -22.19
CA GLU A 223 -9.31 -7.81 -21.13
C GLU A 223 -9.05 -6.48 -20.38
N SER A 224 -9.31 -5.34 -21.02
CA SER A 224 -9.05 -4.01 -20.43
C SER A 224 -10.21 -3.50 -19.57
N LEU A 225 -11.45 -3.91 -19.87
CA LEU A 225 -12.64 -3.48 -19.13
C LEU A 225 -12.60 -3.75 -17.61
N PRO A 226 -12.17 -4.92 -17.10
CA PRO A 226 -12.08 -5.16 -15.66
C PRO A 226 -11.13 -4.17 -14.99
N MET A 227 -10.01 -3.88 -15.66
CA MET A 227 -8.98 -2.98 -15.17
C MET A 227 -9.48 -1.54 -15.13
N TRP A 228 -10.08 -1.04 -16.21
CA TRP A 228 -10.67 0.30 -16.22
C TRP A 228 -11.72 0.47 -15.13
N MET A 229 -12.56 -0.54 -14.93
CA MET A 229 -13.60 -0.50 -13.91
C MET A 229 -13.04 -0.58 -12.50
N ALA A 230 -11.97 -1.34 -12.27
CA ALA A 230 -11.24 -1.31 -11.00
C ALA A 230 -10.68 0.10 -10.71
N TYR A 231 -10.04 0.75 -11.69
CA TYR A 231 -9.54 2.13 -11.55
C TYR A 231 -10.68 3.11 -11.22
N VAL A 232 -11.80 3.03 -11.94
CA VAL A 232 -12.96 3.92 -11.73
C VAL A 232 -13.55 3.72 -10.34
N ILE A 233 -13.78 2.48 -9.91
CA ILE A 233 -14.37 2.20 -8.58
C ILE A 233 -13.47 2.71 -7.46
N VAL A 234 -12.17 2.41 -7.54
CA VAL A 234 -11.20 2.84 -6.54
C VAL A 234 -11.07 4.37 -6.52
N PHE A 235 -11.16 5.02 -7.68
CA PHE A 235 -11.17 6.49 -7.77
C PHE A 235 -12.43 7.08 -7.11
N LEU A 236 -13.60 6.56 -7.48
CA LEU A 236 -14.88 7.01 -6.96
C LEU A 236 -14.96 6.82 -5.45
N ASP A 237 -14.44 5.71 -4.94
CA ASP A 237 -14.36 5.48 -3.51
C ASP A 237 -13.39 6.48 -2.83
N ASN A 238 -12.13 6.50 -3.23
CA ASN A 238 -11.10 7.21 -2.46
C ASN A 238 -11.15 8.74 -2.57
N PHE A 239 -11.64 9.27 -3.69
CA PHE A 239 -11.48 10.68 -4.03
C PHE A 239 -12.79 11.43 -4.24
N THR A 240 -13.94 10.75 -4.17
CA THR A 240 -15.25 11.37 -4.36
C THR A 240 -16.24 10.91 -3.29
N PRO A 241 -17.33 11.67 -3.05
CA PRO A 241 -18.41 11.22 -2.17
C PRO A 241 -19.38 10.23 -2.86
N ALA A 242 -19.02 9.67 -4.04
CA ALA A 242 -19.95 8.90 -4.87
C ALA A 242 -20.44 7.60 -4.19
N LEU A 243 -19.62 6.98 -3.33
CA LEU A 243 -19.98 5.77 -2.58
C LEU A 243 -20.34 6.02 -1.12
N GLU A 244 -20.17 7.25 -0.62
CA GLU A 244 -20.49 7.62 0.75
C GLU A 244 -21.91 8.20 0.84
N ASP A 245 -22.64 7.85 1.90
CA ASP A 245 -23.86 8.57 2.26
C ASP A 245 -23.44 9.73 3.18
N LYS A 246 -23.81 10.96 2.79
CA LYS A 246 -23.59 12.17 3.60
C LYS A 246 -24.51 12.17 4.80
#